data_AF-A0A8S8YE64-F1
#
_entry.id   AF-A0A8S8YE64-F1
#
_cell.length_a   1.000
_cell.length_b   1.000
_cell.length_c   1.000
_cell.angle_alpha   90.00
_cell.angle_beta   90.00
_cell.angle_gamma   90.00
#
_symmetry.space_group_name_H-M   'P 1'
#
loop_
_entity.id
_entity.type
_entity.pdbx_description
1 polymer ?
#
loop_
_entity_poly.entity_id
_entity_poly.type
_entity_poly.pdbx_seq_one_letter_code
_entity_poly.pdbx_strand_id
1 'polypeptide(L)'
;MAGHDRVVRDNVHRDIVFDDDISRLVDTRPFSTAPDVKQLATCHYVFPTATHTRFVHSLGAQHLAGKFSSIWRRSIPGDFT
;
A
#
# COMPACT_ATOMS: atom_id res chain seq x y z
N MET A 1 -17.22 -7.27 -13.54
CA MET A 1 -16.41 -8.17 -12.70
C MET A 1 -16.80 -7.87 -11.26
N ALA A 2 -17.23 -8.86 -10.49
CA ALA A 2 -17.67 -8.64 -9.10
C ALA A 2 -16.52 -8.01 -8.30
N GLY A 3 -16.84 -7.00 -7.49
CA GLY A 3 -15.85 -6.37 -6.65
C GLY A 3 -15.33 -7.33 -5.57
N HIS A 4 -14.06 -7.18 -5.19
CA HIS A 4 -13.49 -7.98 -4.10
C HIS A 4 -12.68 -7.13 -3.14
N ASP A 5 -12.99 -7.24 -1.86
CA ASP A 5 -12.11 -6.75 -0.81
C ASP A 5 -10.90 -7.69 -0.70
N ARG A 6 -9.71 -7.11 -0.53
CA ARG A 6 -8.45 -7.86 -0.41
C ARG A 6 -7.81 -7.60 0.93
N VAL A 7 -7.30 -8.66 1.56
CA VAL A 7 -6.43 -8.54 2.73
C VAL A 7 -5.01 -8.93 2.33
N VAL A 8 -4.05 -8.03 2.57
CA VAL A 8 -2.62 -8.28 2.37
C VAL A 8 -1.91 -8.31 3.73
N ARG A 9 -1.11 -9.37 3.95
CA ARG A 9 -0.25 -9.49 5.12
C ARG A 9 1.06 -8.74 4.88
N ASP A 10 1.27 -7.67 5.63
CA ASP A 10 2.51 -6.88 5.65
C ASP A 10 3.29 -7.10 6.96
N ASN A 11 4.61 -7.02 6.88
CA ASN A 11 5.50 -7.24 8.03
C ASN A 11 5.52 -6.05 9.00
N VAL A 12 5.15 -4.85 8.55
CA VAL A 12 5.15 -3.62 9.37
C VAL A 12 3.74 -3.35 9.90
N HIS A 13 2.74 -3.45 9.05
CA HIS A 13 1.36 -3.05 9.34
C HIS A 13 0.41 -4.21 9.63
N ARG A 14 0.88 -5.46 9.56
CA ARG A 14 0.07 -6.69 9.68
C ARG A 14 -0.98 -6.76 8.57
N ASP A 15 -2.26 -6.88 8.91
CA ASP A 15 -3.32 -6.96 7.91
C ASP A 15 -3.63 -5.56 7.38
N ILE A 16 -3.38 -5.38 6.09
CA ILE A 16 -3.82 -4.23 5.31
C ILE A 16 -5.07 -4.64 4.53
N VAL A 17 -6.15 -3.90 4.70
CA VAL A 17 -7.44 -4.15 4.02
C VAL A 17 -7.60 -3.14 2.90
N PHE A 18 -7.80 -3.62 1.68
CA PHE A 18 -8.14 -2.81 0.53
C PHE A 18 -9.62 -2.99 0.21
N ASP A 19 -10.29 -1.86 0.01
CA ASP A 19 -11.59 -1.84 -0.65
C ASP A 19 -11.45 -2.30 -2.11
N ASP A 20 -12.60 -2.51 -2.74
CA ASP A 20 -12.70 -2.96 -4.11
C ASP A 20 -11.98 -2.06 -5.13
N ASP A 21 -12.03 -0.74 -4.98
CA ASP A 21 -11.39 0.19 -5.92
C ASP A 21 -9.87 0.13 -5.83
N ILE A 22 -9.32 0.09 -4.61
CA ILE A 22 -7.89 -0.08 -4.39
C ILE A 22 -7.45 -1.49 -4.81
N SER A 23 -8.26 -2.51 -4.57
CA SER A 23 -7.96 -3.89 -5.00
C SER A 23 -7.84 -3.97 -6.52
N ARG A 24 -8.76 -3.36 -7.27
CA ARG A 24 -8.67 -3.23 -8.74
C ARG A 24 -7.44 -2.45 -9.18
N LEU A 25 -7.10 -1.36 -8.48
CA LEU A 25 -5.91 -0.56 -8.79
C LEU A 25 -4.64 -1.40 -8.66
N VAL A 26 -4.51 -2.18 -7.58
CA VAL A 26 -3.36 -3.07 -7.35
C VAL A 26 -3.25 -4.15 -8.44
N ASP A 27 -4.38 -4.60 -8.98
CA ASP A 27 -4.42 -5.59 -10.06
C ASP A 27 -4.09 -5.01 -11.45
N THR A 28 -4.00 -3.69 -11.58
CA THR A 28 -3.60 -3.09 -12.86
C THR A 28 -2.18 -3.50 -13.24
N ARG A 29 -1.91 -3.59 -14.55
CA ARG A 29 -0.56 -3.96 -15.05
C ARG A 29 0.57 -3.13 -14.44
N PRO A 30 0.48 -1.79 -14.35
CA PRO A 30 1.56 -1.00 -13.75
C PRO A 30 1.93 -1.40 -12.31
N PHE A 31 0.97 -1.88 -11.51
CA PHE A 31 1.20 -2.33 -10.13
C PHE A 31 1.57 -3.82 -10.05
N SER A 32 0.85 -4.69 -10.77
CA SER A 32 1.06 -6.14 -10.75
C SER A 32 2.34 -6.58 -11.46
N THR A 33 2.78 -5.86 -12.49
CA THR A 33 4.04 -6.10 -13.22
C THR A 33 5.09 -5.05 -12.90
N ALA A 34 4.93 -4.31 -11.79
CA ALA A 34 5.94 -3.36 -11.37
C ALA A 34 7.29 -4.10 -11.29
N PRO A 35 8.35 -3.60 -11.97
CA PRO A 35 9.65 -4.22 -11.87
C PRO A 35 10.06 -4.32 -10.40
N ASP A 36 10.93 -5.28 -10.07
CA ASP A 36 11.46 -5.50 -8.72
C ASP A 36 12.38 -4.34 -8.29
N VAL A 37 11.82 -3.15 -8.21
CA VAL A 37 12.48 -1.91 -7.83
C VAL A 37 12.69 -1.98 -6.33
N LYS A 38 13.94 -2.26 -5.93
CA LYS A 38 14.35 -2.25 -4.54
C LYS A 38 14.13 -0.87 -3.93
N GLN A 39 13.58 -0.84 -2.73
CA GLN A 39 13.34 0.41 -2.00
C GLN A 39 14.63 1.21 -1.82
N LEU A 40 15.73 0.51 -1.47
CA LEU A 40 17.02 1.11 -1.16
C LEU A 40 18.07 0.85 -2.26
N ALA A 41 17.63 0.67 -3.52
CA ALA A 41 18.52 0.45 -4.67
C ALA A 41 19.62 -0.60 -4.38
N THR A 42 20.89 -0.22 -4.44
CA THR A 42 22.07 -1.08 -4.27
C THR A 42 22.39 -1.44 -2.81
N CYS A 43 21.68 -0.89 -1.83
CA CYS A 43 21.94 -1.19 -0.41
C CYS A 43 21.82 -2.70 -0.08
N HIS A 44 21.06 -3.47 -0.86
CA HIS A 44 20.96 -4.91 -0.69
C HIS A 44 22.29 -5.66 -0.91
N TYR A 45 23.29 -5.05 -1.56
CA TYR A 45 24.64 -5.61 -1.68
C TYR A 45 25.47 -5.48 -0.39
N VAL A 46 25.13 -4.50 0.47
CA VAL A 46 25.80 -4.28 1.76
C VAL A 46 24.97 -4.88 2.90
N PHE A 47 23.65 -4.74 2.81
CA PHE A 47 22.67 -5.25 3.76
C PHE A 47 21.80 -6.30 3.06
N PRO A 48 22.17 -7.59 3.10
CA PRO A 48 21.49 -8.63 2.32
C PRO A 48 20.01 -8.82 2.68
N THR A 49 19.58 -8.32 3.84
CA THR A 49 18.18 -8.33 4.27
C THR A 49 17.35 -7.16 3.73
N ALA A 50 17.97 -6.16 3.11
CA ALA A 50 17.29 -5.00 2.51
C ALA A 50 16.65 -5.34 1.14
N THR A 51 15.86 -6.40 1.10
CA THR A 51 15.23 -6.97 -0.11
C THR A 51 13.89 -6.35 -0.47
N HIS A 52 13.34 -5.52 0.42
CA HIS A 52 12.05 -4.86 0.29
C HIS A 52 11.95 -4.00 -0.99
N THR A 53 10.77 -3.99 -1.57
CA THR A 53 10.49 -3.37 -2.87
C THR A 53 9.59 -2.13 -2.73
N ARG A 54 9.60 -1.28 -3.76
CA ARG A 54 8.69 -0.12 -3.83
C ARG A 54 7.23 -0.55 -3.82
N PHE A 55 6.91 -1.73 -4.38
CA PHE A 55 5.55 -2.26 -4.40
C PHE A 55 4.97 -2.44 -2.99
N VAL A 56 5.65 -3.21 -2.13
CA VAL A 56 5.18 -3.44 -0.75
C VAL A 56 5.14 -2.15 0.06
N HIS A 57 6.10 -1.24 -0.19
CA HIS A 57 6.12 0.07 0.45
C HIS A 57 4.91 0.94 0.04
N SER A 58 4.53 0.95 -1.24
CA SER A 58 3.36 1.67 -1.75
C SER A 58 2.05 1.16 -1.14
N LEU A 59 1.93 -0.16 -0.91
CA LEU A 59 0.79 -0.74 -0.19
C LEU A 59 0.70 -0.20 1.25
N GLY A 60 1.82 -0.17 1.97
CA GLY A 60 1.89 0.42 3.31
C GLY A 60 1.57 1.92 3.33
N ALA A 61 2.04 2.67 2.32
CA ALA A 61 1.74 4.09 2.18
C ALA A 61 0.24 4.35 1.97
N GLN A 62 -0.43 3.55 1.11
CA GLN A 62 -1.88 3.63 0.91
C GLN A 62 -2.64 3.38 2.22
N HIS A 63 -2.24 2.36 2.99
CA HIS A 63 -2.84 2.05 4.29
C HIS A 63 -2.77 3.21 5.27
N LEU A 64 -1.59 3.83 5.39
CA LEU A 64 -1.39 4.97 6.27
C LEU A 64 -2.16 6.20 5.80
N ALA A 65 -2.24 6.45 4.49
CA ALA A 65 -3.06 7.53 3.94
C ALA A 65 -4.54 7.34 4.26
N GLY A 66 -5.07 6.11 4.14
CA GLY A 66 -6.45 5.78 4.53
C GLY A 66 -6.72 6.01 6.01
N LYS A 67 -5.80 5.55 6.88
CA LYS A 67 -5.89 5.80 8.33
C LYS A 67 -5.86 7.29 8.65
N PHE A 68 -4.91 8.04 8.07
CA PHE A 68 -4.81 9.48 8.26
C PHE A 68 -6.09 10.19 7.81
N SER A 69 -6.60 9.88 6.62
CA SER A 69 -7.84 10.44 6.09
C SER A 69 -9.04 10.17 7.01
N SER A 70 -9.13 8.95 7.58
CA SER A 70 -10.18 8.59 8.53
C SER A 70 -10.11 9.40 9.84
N ILE A 71 -8.90 9.64 10.35
CA ILE A 71 -8.67 10.45 11.55
C ILE A 71 -9.01 11.90 11.25
N TRP A 72 -8.49 12.43 10.14
CA TRP A 72 -8.69 13.80 9.73
C TRP A 72 -10.19 14.14 9.58
N ARG A 73 -10.98 13.27 8.93
CA ARG A 73 -12.43 13.42 8.82
C ARG A 73 -13.16 13.42 10.17
N ARG A 74 -12.64 12.74 11.19
CA ARG A 74 -13.21 12.75 12.54
C ARG A 74 -12.80 13.99 13.33
N SER A 75 -11.62 14.54 13.05
CA SER A 75 -11.05 15.67 13.77
C SER A 75 -11.55 17.03 13.28
N ILE A 76 -12.06 17.13 12.05
CA ILE A 76 -12.63 18.38 11.51
C ILE A 76 -14.15 18.20 11.33
N PRO A 77 -14.98 18.86 12.15
CA PRO A 77 -16.43 18.93 11.91
C PRO A 77 -16.69 19.94 10.78
N GLY A 78 -17.04 19.44 9.61
CA GLY A 78 -17.37 20.24 8.43
C GLY A 78 -17.15 19.42 7.18
N ASP A 79 -18.25 19.12 6.47
CA ASP A 79 -18.20 18.32 5.27
C ASP A 79 -17.52 19.09 4.13
N PHE A 80 -16.53 18.47 3.49
CA PHE A 80 -15.96 18.93 2.23
C PHE A 80 -16.42 17.95 1.14
N THR A 81 -17.75 17.86 0.96
CA THR A 81 -18.39 17.25 -0.21
C THR A 81 -19.23 18.30 -0.91
#